data_AF-A0A9D4ERD5-F1
#
_entry.id   AF-A0A9D4ERD5-F1
#
_cell.length_a   1.000
_cell.length_b   1.000
_cell.length_c   1.000
_cell.angle_alpha   90.00
_cell.angle_beta   90.00
_cell.angle_gamma   90.00
#
_symmetry.space_group_name_H-M   'P 1'
#
loop_
_entity.id
_entity.type
_entity.pdbx_description
1 polymer ?
#
loop_
_entity_poly.entity_id
_entity_poly.type
_entity_poly.pdbx_seq_one_letter_code
_entity_poly.pdbx_strand_id
1 'polypeptide(L)' 'MQTTNLPFRTCLNFGRSFYRMFDGLEFQFAGTCTYTLAESVLQGWHVEVTLKNCDYWTTCRKVRDVTCFILIF' A
#
# COMPACT_ATOMS: atom_id res chain seq x y z
N MET A 1 -5.09 14.22 -9.76
CA MET A 1 -4.90 14.56 -8.32
C MET A 1 -3.42 14.38 -8.05
N GLN A 2 -2.68 15.49 -8.03
CA GLN A 2 -1.22 15.51 -8.14
C GLN A 2 -0.60 15.12 -6.78
N THR A 3 0.20 14.06 -6.76
CA THR A 3 0.87 13.52 -5.57
C THR A 3 2.03 14.38 -5.07
N THR A 4 2.33 15.50 -5.74
CA THR A 4 3.54 16.31 -5.59
C THR A 4 3.63 17.14 -4.29
N ASN A 5 2.54 17.27 -3.52
CA ASN A 5 2.53 18.01 -2.25
C ASN A 5 2.66 17.12 -0.99
N LEU A 6 2.87 15.81 -1.15
CA LEU A 6 3.10 14.93 0.00
C LEU A 6 4.57 14.99 0.45
N PRO A 7 4.84 15.14 1.77
CA PRO A 7 6.20 15.14 2.30
C PRO A 7 6.85 13.77 2.16
N PHE A 8 8.18 13.74 2.08
CA PHE A 8 8.96 12.51 2.26
C PHE A 8 8.59 11.86 3.61
N ARG A 9 8.72 10.52 3.70
CA ARG A 9 8.23 9.66 4.80
C ARG A 9 6.73 9.30 4.74
N THR A 10 6.04 9.64 3.66
CA THR A 10 4.68 9.14 3.39
C THR A 10 4.70 8.22 2.18
N CYS A 11 4.29 6.95 2.34
CA CYS A 11 3.98 6.08 1.21
C CYS A 11 2.53 6.32 0.75
N LEU A 12 2.28 6.24 -0.55
CA LEU A 12 0.95 6.42 -1.11
C LEU A 12 0.66 5.35 -2.16
N ASN A 13 -0.54 4.79 -2.13
CA ASN A 13 -1.08 4.00 -3.23
C ASN A 13 -2.34 4.67 -3.78
N PHE A 14 -2.30 5.07 -5.04
CA PHE A 14 -3.35 5.84 -5.71
C PHE A 14 -3.71 5.22 -7.07
N GLY A 15 -4.83 5.63 -7.65
CA GLY A 15 -5.38 4.97 -8.85
C GLY A 15 -5.55 3.46 -8.63
N ARG A 16 -5.35 2.64 -9.68
CA ARG A 16 -5.41 1.17 -9.56
C ARG A 16 -4.07 0.56 -9.15
N SER A 17 -2.98 1.08 -9.69
CA SER A 17 -1.66 0.43 -9.67
C SER A 17 -0.50 1.40 -9.44
N PHE A 18 -0.77 2.64 -9.03
CA PHE A 18 0.30 3.62 -8.81
C PHE A 18 0.73 3.64 -7.35
N TYR A 19 2.03 3.64 -7.14
CA TYR A 19 2.65 3.62 -5.83
C TYR A 19 3.69 4.73 -5.75
N ARG A 20 3.77 5.39 -4.60
CA ARG A 20 4.83 6.30 -4.20
C ARG A 20 5.48 5.75 -2.93
N MET A 21 6.78 5.51 -2.99
CA MET A 21 7.59 5.09 -1.85
C MET A 21 7.88 6.25 -0.89
N PHE A 22 8.43 5.94 0.29
CA PHE A 22 8.72 6.92 1.34
C PHE A 22 9.75 7.98 0.93
N ASP A 23 10.67 7.63 0.02
CA ASP A 23 11.68 8.49 -0.58
C ASP A 23 11.14 9.32 -1.77
N GLY A 24 9.87 9.12 -2.13
CA GLY A 24 9.20 9.82 -3.21
C GLY A 24 9.32 9.16 -4.58
N LEU A 25 9.98 8.00 -4.70
CA LEU A 25 10.00 7.27 -5.96
C LEU A 25 8.62 6.74 -6.32
N GLU A 26 8.21 6.96 -7.56
CA GLU A 26 6.92 6.54 -8.08
C GLU A 26 7.08 5.40 -9.09
N PHE A 27 6.21 4.40 -9.00
CA PHE A 27 6.19 3.29 -9.93
C PHE A 27 4.76 2.77 -10.14
N GLN A 28 4.57 2.09 -11.27
CA GLN A 28 3.31 1.42 -11.58
C GLN A 28 3.49 -0.09 -11.46
N PHE A 29 2.61 -0.71 -10.68
CA PHE A 29 2.60 -2.16 -10.48
C PHE A 29 1.17 -2.69 -10.50
N ALA A 30 0.85 -3.50 -11.52
CA ALA A 30 -0.49 -4.04 -11.74
C ALA A 30 -0.53 -5.52 -11.35
N GLY A 31 -0.79 -5.79 -10.08
CA GLY A 31 -0.98 -7.14 -9.54
C GLY A 31 -2.35 -7.28 -8.84
N THR A 32 -2.84 -8.50 -8.68
CA THR A 32 -4.14 -8.78 -8.01
C THR A 32 -3.99 -9.63 -6.75
N CYS A 33 -2.77 -9.97 -6.35
CA CYS A 33 -2.51 -10.70 -5.11
C CYS A 33 -2.56 -9.75 -3.90
N THR A 34 -2.38 -10.33 -2.71
CA THR A 34 -2.09 -9.59 -1.49
C THR A 34 -0.61 -9.20 -1.50
N TYR A 35 -0.31 -7.94 -1.21
CA TYR A 35 1.04 -7.40 -1.21
C TYR A 35 1.31 -6.62 0.07
N THR A 36 2.50 -6.82 0.64
CA THR A 36 3.01 -6.02 1.76
C THR A 36 3.47 -4.66 1.25
N LEU A 37 2.88 -3.58 1.78
CA LEU A 37 3.26 -2.20 1.45
C LEU A 37 4.37 -1.68 2.35
N ALA A 38 4.34 -2.05 3.62
CA ALA A 38 5.34 -1.68 4.61
C ALA A 38 5.35 -2.71 5.73
N GLU A 39 6.52 -3.01 6.26
CA GLU A 39 6.69 -3.87 7.42
C GLU A 39 7.80 -3.33 8.31
N SER A 40 7.69 -3.58 9.61
CA SER A 40 8.70 -3.24 10.59
C SER A 40 9.16 -4.50 11.30
N VAL A 41 10.40 -4.91 11.03
CA VAL A 41 11.03 -6.07 11.67
C VAL A 41 11.16 -5.86 13.19
N LEU A 42 11.42 -4.64 13.63
CA LEU A 42 11.61 -4.32 15.06
C LEU A 42 10.28 -4.19 15.82
N GLN A 43 9.24 -3.67 15.16
CA GLN A 43 7.97 -3.34 15.82
C GLN A 43 6.87 -4.38 15.55
N GLY A 44 7.15 -5.39 14.72
CA GLY A 44 6.22 -6.51 14.48
C GLY A 44 4.93 -6.12 13.75
N TRP A 45 4.87 -4.96 13.09
CA TRP A 45 3.70 -4.59 12.29
C TRP A 45 3.99 -4.69 10.80
N HIS A 46 2.95 -5.00 10.03
CA HIS A 46 2.97 -4.89 8.59
C HIS A 46 1.62 -4.36 8.08
N VAL A 47 1.67 -3.73 6.91
CA VAL A 47 0.53 -3.16 6.21
C VAL A 47 0.41 -3.87 4.89
N GLU A 48 -0.73 -4.53 4.66
CA GLU A 48 -1.01 -5.23 3.42
C GLU A 48 -2.09 -4.52 2.61
N VAL A 49 -2.02 -4.73 1.30
CA VAL A 49 -3.09 -4.35 0.38
C VAL A 49 -3.53 -5.55 -0.42
N THR A 50 -4.85 -5.72 -0.52
CA THR A 50 -5.47 -6.70 -1.41
C THR A 50 -6.38 -5.98 -2.39
N LEU A 51 -6.16 -6.23 -3.68
CA LEU A 51 -7.00 -5.72 -4.76
C LEU A 51 -8.09 -6.76 -5.07
N LYS A 52 -9.36 -6.38 -4.92
CA LYS A 52 -10.51 -7.26 -5.18
C LYS A 52 -11.32 -6.73 -6.37
N ASN A 53 -11.71 -7.64 -7.27
CA ASN A 53 -12.59 -7.37 -8.41
C ASN A 53 -12.11 -6.21 -9.31
N CYS A 54 -10.80 -6.14 -9.55
CA CYS A 54 -10.18 -5.04 -10.28
C CYS A 54 -10.06 -5.31 -11.79
N ASP A 55 -10.86 -6.18 -12.41
CA ASP A 55 -10.89 -6.32 -13.87
C ASP A 55 -11.29 -5.00 -14.54
N TYR A 56 -12.33 -4.36 -14.00
CA TYR A 56 -12.83 -3.05 -14.40
C TYR A 56 -12.60 -1.98 -13.31
N TRP A 57 -12.50 -0.71 -13.70
CA TRP A 57 -12.22 0.39 -12.77
C TRP A 57 -13.38 0.69 -11.81
N THR A 58 -14.62 0.45 -12.23
CA THR A 58 -15.84 0.75 -11.45
C THR A 58 -16.09 -0.25 -10.33
N THR A 59 -15.55 -1.47 -10.43
CA THR A 59 -15.72 -2.55 -9.45
C THR A 59 -14.50 -2.75 -8.55
N CYS A 60 -13.39 -2.08 -8.84
CA CYS A 60 -12.13 -2.28 -8.15
C CYS A 60 -12.19 -1.77 -6.71
N ARG A 61 -11.95 -2.67 -5.76
CA ARG A 61 -11.88 -2.35 -4.33
C ARG A 61 -10.50 -2.63 -3.78
N LYS A 62 -9.94 -1.65 -3.06
CA LYS A 62 -8.72 -1.82 -2.27
C LYS A 62 -9.10 -2.13 -0.83
N VAL A 63 -8.71 -3.31 -0.35
CA VAL A 63 -8.83 -3.69 1.05
C VAL A 63 -7.46 -3.49 1.71
N ARG A 64 -7.45 -2.86 2.88
CA ARG A 64 -6.24 -2.58 3.65
C ARG A 64 -6.40 -3.23 5.02
N ASP A 65 -5.45 -4.09 5.35
CA ASP A 65 -5.39 -4.76 6.64
C ASP A 65 -4.06 -4.36 7.31
N VAL A 66 -4.15 -3.91 8.57
CA VAL A 66 -2.98 -3.57 9.40
C VAL A 66 -2.89 -4.63 10.47
N THR A 67 -1.88 -5.49 10.37
CA THR A 67 -1.67 -6.56 11.33
C THR A 67 -0.53 -6.15 12.26
N CYS A 68 -0.86 -5.94 13.53
CA CYS A 68 0.11 -5.68 14.58
C CYS A 68 0.36 -6.99 15.33
N PHE A 69 1.53 -7.60 15.14
CA PHE A 69 2.01 -8.59 16.10
C PHE A 69 2.52 -7.79 17.28
N ILE A 70 1.64 -7.47 18.22
CA ILE A 70 2.09 -7.09 19.56
C ILE A 70 2.88 -8.30 20.05
N LEU A 71 4.21 -8.20 20.05
CA LEU A 71 5.04 -9.13 20.78
C LEU A 71 4.71 -8.88 22.26
N ILE A 72 3.69 -9.57 22.76
CA ILE A 72 3.42 -9.71 24.19
C ILE A 72 4.56 -10.60 24.69
N PHE A 73 5.66 -9.97 25.11
CA PHE A 73 6.62 -10.58 26.00
C PHE A 73 6.05 -10.59 27.42
#